data_AF-A0A7C3G0I7-F1
#
_entry.id   AF-A0A7C3G0I7-F1
#
_cell.length_a   1.000
_cell.length_b   1.000
_cell.length_c   1.000
_cell.angle_alpha   90.00
_cell.angle_beta   90.00
_cell.angle_gamma   90.00
#
_symmetry.space_group_name_H-M   'P 1'
#
loop_
_entity.id
_entity.type
_entity.pdbx_description
1 polymer ?
#
loop_
_entity_poly.entity_id
_entity_poly.type
_entity_poly.pdbx_seq_one_letter_code
_entity_poly.pdbx_strand_id
1 'polypeptide(L)'
;MLNINCNTNTKHINIPVQRSFFGFDKFIGDTRQKMEHLYENHPEAFISEKQMMLKFWEFYEQLDSILEDKYESFKQWFLRCTSPETL
;
A
#
# COMPACT_ATOMS: atom_id res chain seq x y z
N MET A 1 -37.12 31.05 -14.24
CA MET A 1 -36.08 30.24 -14.91
C MET A 1 -34.72 30.77 -14.43
N LEU A 2 -33.99 30.00 -13.63
CA LEU A 2 -32.66 30.38 -13.14
C LEU A 2 -31.61 29.84 -14.11
N ASN A 3 -30.90 30.74 -14.77
CA ASN A 3 -29.82 30.44 -15.69
C ASN A 3 -28.51 30.36 -14.88
N ILE A 4 -28.09 29.16 -14.49
CA ILE A 4 -26.84 28.93 -13.78
C ILE A 4 -25.79 28.52 -14.80
N ASN A 5 -25.02 29.50 -15.27
CA ASN A 5 -23.81 29.26 -16.05
C ASN A 5 -22.71 28.75 -15.11
N CYS A 6 -22.64 27.43 -14.92
CA CYS A 6 -21.49 26.78 -14.29
C CYS A 6 -20.32 26.73 -15.28
N ASN A 7 -19.61 27.84 -15.43
CA ASN A 7 -18.34 27.87 -16.16
C ASN A 7 -17.21 27.46 -15.20
N THR A 8 -17.18 26.17 -14.83
CA THR A 8 -16.01 25.60 -14.14
C THR A 8 -14.96 25.29 -15.19
N ASN A 9 -13.98 26.18 -15.32
CA ASN A 9 -12.68 25.85 -15.92
C ASN A 9 -12.02 24.77 -15.05
N THR A 10 -12.37 23.50 -15.27
CA THR A 10 -11.59 22.36 -14.81
C THR A 10 -10.26 22.42 -15.55
N LYS A 11 -9.31 23.17 -15.01
CA LYS A 11 -7.90 23.00 -15.36
C LYS A 11 -7.60 21.53 -15.07
N HIS A 12 -7.50 20.73 -16.13
CA HIS A 12 -6.94 19.39 -16.05
C HIS A 12 -5.52 19.57 -15.49
N ILE A 13 -5.39 19.38 -14.18
CA ILE A 13 -4.09 19.14 -13.56
C ILE A 13 -3.70 17.76 -14.08
N ASN A 14 -3.05 17.74 -15.25
CA ASN A 14 -2.30 16.58 -15.66
C ASN A 14 -1.18 16.44 -14.64
N ILE A 15 -1.42 15.64 -13.60
CA ILE A 15 -0.37 15.17 -12.70
C ILE A 15 0.57 14.38 -13.63
N PRO A 16 1.81 14.84 -13.87
CA PRO A 16 2.71 14.10 -14.72
C PRO A 16 3.14 12.86 -13.94
N VAL A 17 2.44 11.74 -14.18
CA VAL A 17 2.88 10.45 -13.69
C VAL A 17 4.05 10.02 -14.59
N GLN A 18 5.22 10.63 -14.37
CA GLN A 18 6.47 10.09 -14.91
C GLN A 18 6.73 8.75 -14.21
N ARG A 19 6.11 7.67 -14.72
CA ARG A 19 6.59 6.31 -14.49
C ARG A 19 7.87 6.15 -15.31
N SER A 20 8.95 6.76 -14.83
CA SER A 20 10.28 6.45 -15.34
C SER A 20 10.52 4.96 -15.10
N PHE A 21 10.85 4.21 -16.14
CA PHE A 21 11.26 2.81 -16.04
C PHE A 21 12.34 2.62 -14.96
N PHE A 22 13.26 3.58 -14.85
CA PHE A 22 14.28 3.65 -13.80
C PHE A 22 13.72 3.85 -12.37
N GLY A 23 12.59 4.54 -12.23
CA GLY A 23 11.90 4.70 -10.96
C GLY A 23 11.24 3.40 -10.48
N PHE A 24 10.77 2.57 -11.42
CA PHE A 24 10.19 1.27 -11.13
C PHE A 24 11.28 0.24 -10.77
N ASP A 25 12.40 0.21 -11.49
CA ASP A 25 13.53 -0.66 -11.16
C ASP A 25 14.12 -0.33 -9.79
N LYS A 26 14.25 0.97 -9.47
CA LYS A 26 14.66 1.41 -8.13
C LYS A 26 13.66 0.99 -7.06
N PHE A 27 12.36 1.18 -7.31
CA PHE A 27 11.31 0.75 -6.40
C PHE A 27 11.32 -0.77 -6.15
N ILE A 28 11.52 -1.58 -7.20
CA ILE A 28 11.65 -3.03 -7.07
C ILE A 28 12.93 -3.39 -6.31
N GLY A 29 14.06 -2.75 -6.61
CA GLY A 29 15.32 -2.97 -5.91
C GLY A 29 15.21 -2.67 -4.42
N ASP A 30 14.65 -1.52 -4.07
CA ASP A 30 14.41 -1.10 -2.69
C ASP A 30 13.44 -2.08 -1.98
N THR A 31 12.39 -2.52 -2.68
CA THR A 31 11.44 -3.51 -2.14
C THR A 31 12.13 -4.86 -1.91
N ARG A 32 13.00 -5.30 -2.82
CA ARG A 32 13.73 -6.57 -2.68
C ARG A 32 14.65 -6.54 -1.46
N GLN A 33 15.41 -5.46 -1.29
CA GLN A 33 16.27 -5.29 -0.12
C GLN A 33 15.46 -5.27 1.19
N LYS A 34 14.33 -4.55 1.20
CA LYS A 34 13.43 -4.54 2.35
C LYS A 34 12.87 -5.93 2.67
N MET A 35 12.54 -6.73 1.66
CA MET A 35 12.06 -8.10 1.83
C MET A 35 13.14 -9.06 2.30
N GLU A 36 14.36 -8.97 1.77
CA GLU A 36 15.52 -9.75 2.25
C GLU A 36 15.79 -9.46 3.74
N HIS A 37 15.85 -8.18 4.10
CA HIS A 37 16.00 -7.77 5.50
C HIS A 37 14.82 -8.23 6.38
N LEU A 38 13.59 -8.19 5.85
CA LEU A 38 12.42 -8.68 6.59
C LEU A 38 12.49 -10.18 6.82
N TYR A 39 12.98 -10.97 5.86
CA TYR A 39 13.14 -12.41 6.00
C TYR A 39 14.17 -12.78 7.07
N GLU A 40 15.28 -12.06 7.14
CA GLU A 40 16.33 -12.28 8.14
C GLU A 40 15.85 -11.98 9.57
N ASN A 41 14.99 -10.97 9.75
CA ASN A 41 14.54 -10.51 11.07
C ASN A 41 13.19 -11.08 11.51
N HIS A 42 12.31 -11.40 10.56
CA HIS A 42 10.93 -11.86 10.78
C HIS A 42 10.57 -13.04 9.86
N PRO A 43 11.29 -14.18 9.96
CA PRO A 43 11.02 -15.33 9.11
C PRO A 43 9.60 -15.89 9.28
N GLU A 44 8.97 -15.71 10.45
CA GLU A 44 7.59 -16.09 10.72
C GLU A 44 6.57 -15.37 9.84
N ALA A 45 6.88 -14.16 9.36
CA ALA A 45 5.99 -13.42 8.48
C ALA A 45 5.85 -14.09 7.10
N PHE A 46 6.80 -14.94 6.71
CA PHE A 46 6.81 -15.63 5.42
C PHE A 46 5.99 -16.92 5.40
N ILE A 47 5.27 -17.25 6.48
CA ILE A 47 4.31 -18.37 6.53
C ILE A 47 3.16 -18.14 5.53
N SER A 48 2.76 -16.89 5.30
CA SER A 48 1.78 -16.54 4.28
C SER A 48 2.05 -15.15 3.70
N GLU A 49 1.66 -14.94 2.45
CA GLU A 49 1.81 -13.65 1.78
C GLU A 49 1.15 -12.51 2.56
N LYS A 50 -0.03 -12.76 3.16
CA LYS A 50 -0.73 -11.75 3.98
C LYS A 50 0.06 -11.38 5.23
N GLN A 51 0.62 -12.36 5.92
CA GLN A 51 1.45 -12.07 7.10
C GLN A 51 2.70 -11.29 6.70
N MET A 52 3.31 -11.64 5.55
CA MET A 52 4.47 -10.93 5.02
C MET A 52 4.13 -9.48 4.69
N MET A 53 3.03 -9.24 3.96
CA MET A 53 2.57 -7.88 3.63
C MET A 53 2.24 -7.06 4.88
N LEU A 54 1.52 -7.66 5.83
CA LEU A 54 1.18 -6.97 7.08
C LEU A 54 2.46 -6.58 7.84
N LYS A 55 3.41 -7.51 7.98
CA LYS A 55 4.68 -7.25 8.66
C LYS A 55 5.52 -6.20 7.93
N PHE A 56 5.54 -6.23 6.60
CA PHE A 56 6.20 -5.23 5.79
C PHE A 56 5.64 -3.83 6.06
N TRP A 57 4.32 -3.68 6.05
CA TRP A 57 3.66 -2.40 6.33
C TRP A 57 3.84 -1.92 7.76
N GLU A 58 3.78 -2.82 8.75
CA GLU A 58 4.11 -2.49 10.14
C GLU A 58 5.53 -1.91 10.23
N PHE A 59 6.52 -2.59 9.62
CA PHE A 59 7.93 -2.30 9.88
C PHE A 59 8.47 -1.13 9.05
N TYR A 60 8.10 -1.02 7.78
CA TYR A 60 8.64 0.00 6.88
C TYR A 60 7.72 1.19 6.67
N GLU A 61 6.41 1.02 6.86
CA GLU A 61 5.41 2.05 6.61
C GLU A 61 4.71 2.52 7.90
N GLN A 62 5.09 1.97 9.07
CA GLN A 62 4.56 2.34 10.39
C GLN A 62 3.03 2.27 10.45
N LEU A 63 2.48 1.20 9.88
CA LEU A 63 1.03 1.02 9.73
C LEU A 63 0.29 1.10 11.07
N ASP A 64 0.90 0.62 12.15
CA ASP A 64 0.39 0.71 13.51
C ASP A 64 0.23 2.18 13.97
N SER A 65 1.21 3.02 13.69
CA SER A 65 1.15 4.46 13.99
C SER A 65 0.15 5.20 13.11
N ILE A 66 -0.07 4.77 11.87
CA ILE A 66 -1.02 5.42 10.96
C ILE A 66 -2.47 5.08 11.35
N LEU A 67 -2.72 3.84 11.75
CA LEU A 67 -4.06 3.37 12.10
C LEU A 67 -4.41 3.58 13.57
N GLU A 68 -3.41 3.78 14.44
CA GLU A 68 -3.58 4.03 15.86
C GLU A 68 -4.53 3.02 16.52
N ASP A 69 -5.64 3.48 17.07
CA ASP A 69 -6.67 2.67 17.74
C ASP A 69 -7.38 1.67 16.81
N LYS A 70 -7.37 1.91 15.50
CA LYS A 70 -8.01 1.04 14.50
C LYS A 70 -7.13 -0.12 14.07
N TYR A 71 -5.84 -0.10 14.41
CA TYR A 71 -4.86 -1.08 13.93
C TYR A 71 -5.31 -2.53 14.17
N GLU A 72 -5.75 -2.86 15.39
CA GLU A 72 -6.14 -4.23 15.72
C GLU A 72 -7.37 -4.69 14.93
N SER A 73 -8.36 -3.82 14.77
CA SER A 73 -9.56 -4.13 13.96
C SER A 73 -9.22 -4.36 12.49
N PHE A 74 -8.32 -3.55 11.93
CA PHE A 74 -7.81 -3.71 10.58
C PHE A 74 -7.06 -5.03 10.42
N LYS A 75 -6.16 -5.35 11.35
CA LYS A 75 -5.37 -6.59 11.33
C LYS A 75 -6.27 -7.83 11.31
N GLN A 76 -7.28 -7.87 12.19
CA GLN A 76 -8.23 -8.97 12.25
C GLN A 76 -9.04 -9.10 10.95
N TRP A 77 -9.49 -7.98 10.38
CA TRP A 77 -10.18 -7.97 9.10
C TRP A 77 -9.27 -8.47 7.97
N PHE A 78 -8.08 -7.90 7.83
CA PHE A 78 -7.14 -8.19 6.75
C PHE A 78 -6.71 -9.66 6.72
N LEU A 79 -6.41 -10.24 7.88
CA LEU A 79 -6.03 -11.65 7.98
C LEU A 79 -7.20 -12.61 7.71
N ARG A 80 -8.45 -12.16 7.83
CA ARG A 80 -9.66 -12.96 7.58
C ARG A 80 -10.19 -12.84 6.15
N CYS A 81 -9.94 -11.73 5.46
CA CYS A 81 -10.36 -11.58 4.07
C CYS A 81 -9.76 -12.70 3.22
N THR A 82 -10.55 -13.39 2.40
CA THR A 82 -10.05 -14.29 1.35
C THR A 82 -9.46 -13.46 0.20
N SER A 83 -8.39 -13.93 -0.43
CA SER A 83 -7.90 -13.24 -1.64
C SER A 83 -8.88 -13.51 -2.79
N PRO A 84 -9.04 -12.59 -3.75
CA PRO A 84 -9.95 -12.78 -4.88
C PRO A 84 -9.71 -14.07 -5.67
N GLU A 85 -8.48 -14.62 -5.68
CA GLU A 85 -8.18 -15.88 -6.38
C GLU A 85 -8.76 -17.14 -5.72
N THR A 86 -9.39 -17.00 -4.54
CA THR A 86 -10.01 -18.13 -3.79
C THR A 86 -11.55 -18.18 -3.86
N LEU A 87 -12.18 -17.33 -4.67
CA LEU A 87 -13.62 -17.37 -5.00
C LEU A 87 -13.87 -18.13 -6.31
#